data_AF-A0A5D0RM28-F1
#
_entry.id   AF-A0A5D0RM28-F1
#
_cell.length_a   1.000
_cell.length_b   1.000
_cell.length_c   1.000
_cell.angle_alpha   90.00
_cell.angle_beta   90.00
_cell.angle_gamma   90.00
#
_symmetry.space_group_name_H-M   'P 1'
#
loop_
_entity.id
_entity.type
_entity.pdbx_description
1 polymer ?
#
loop_
_entity_poly.entity_id
_entity_poly.type
_entity_poly.pdbx_seq_one_letter_code
_entity_poly.pdbx_strand_id
1 'polypeptide(L)'
;MPFSPTAIKLAKAIVASELTQREIADRVGFRQANIISMLKTGETRVPLDRIPALAQTLGMDERDFLLTAIAEYHPGIHEVLVYHRVLP
;
A
#
# COMPACT_ATOMS: atom_id res chain seq x y z
N MET A 1 2.87 -12.12 -7.92
CA MET A 1 2.26 -11.77 -9.22
C MET A 1 3.24 -10.86 -9.96
N PRO A 2 3.52 -11.03 -11.27
CA PRO A 2 4.66 -10.34 -11.87
C PRO A 2 4.49 -8.81 -11.99
N PHE A 3 3.27 -8.26 -11.85
CA PHE A 3 3.05 -6.80 -11.85
C PHE A 3 1.92 -6.40 -10.88
N SER A 4 2.26 -6.09 -9.63
CA SER A 4 1.35 -5.39 -8.70
C SER A 4 1.87 -3.96 -8.49
N PRO A 5 1.24 -2.92 -9.08
CA PRO A 5 1.68 -1.54 -8.88
C PRO A 5 1.70 -1.15 -7.40
N THR A 6 0.77 -1.68 -6.59
CA THR A 6 0.72 -1.46 -5.15
C THR A 6 1.93 -2.08 -4.44
N ALA A 7 2.25 -3.34 -4.73
CA ALA A 7 3.42 -4.01 -4.15
C ALA A 7 4.72 -3.33 -4.58
N ILE A 8 4.84 -2.90 -5.85
CA ILE A 8 6.00 -2.17 -6.37
C ILE A 8 6.17 -0.84 -5.64
N LYS A 9 5.08 -0.09 -5.43
CA LYS A 9 5.11 1.18 -4.71
C LYS A 9 5.57 1.00 -3.27
N LEU A 10 5.02 0.00 -2.58
CA LEU A 10 5.45 -0.37 -1.23
C LEU A 10 6.93 -0.80 -1.21
N ALA A 11 7.35 -1.67 -2.14
CA ALA A 11 8.73 -2.15 -2.21
C ALA A 11 9.74 -1.00 -2.40
N LYS A 12 9.41 -0.04 -3.27
CA LYS A 12 10.23 1.17 -3.47
C LYS A 12 10.33 2.01 -2.20
N ALA A 13 9.22 2.22 -1.49
CA ALA A 13 9.21 2.97 -0.25
C ALA A 13 10.01 2.27 0.86
N ILE A 14 9.93 0.94 0.95
CA ILE A 14 10.75 0.15 1.89
C ILE A 14 12.24 0.30 1.57
N VAL A 15 12.64 0.19 0.30
CA VAL A 15 14.05 0.35 -0.13
C VAL A 15 14.58 1.76 0.12
N ALA A 16 13.74 2.78 -0.02
CA ALA A 16 14.10 4.16 0.26
C ALA A 16 14.13 4.51 1.75
N SER A 17 13.59 3.62 2.61
CA SER A 17 13.62 3.78 4.06
C SER A 17 14.85 3.13 4.66
N GLU A 18 15.36 3.68 5.77
CA GLU A 18 16.41 3.05 6.57
C GLU A 18 15.86 1.99 7.54
N LEU A 19 14.59 1.56 7.35
CA LEU A 19 13.90 0.65 8.27
C LEU A 19 14.02 -0.80 7.81
N THR A 20 14.29 -1.69 8.77
CA THR A 20 14.15 -3.12 8.56
C THR A 20 12.68 -3.52 8.42
N GLN A 21 12.43 -4.64 7.74
CA GLN A 21 11.07 -5.20 7.62
C GLN A 21 10.43 -5.49 8.99
N ARG A 22 11.24 -5.86 9.99
CA ARG A 22 10.76 -6.08 11.36
C ARG A 22 10.32 -4.77 12.01
N GLU A 23 11.10 -3.70 11.91
CA GLU A 23 10.71 -2.39 12.44
C GLU A 23 9.45 -1.84 11.77
N ILE A 24 9.30 -2.04 10.46
CA ILE A 24 8.07 -1.66 9.75
C ILE A 24 6.88 -2.46 10.27
N ALA A 25 7.03 -3.78 10.42
CA ALA A 25 5.98 -4.64 10.96
C ALA A 25 5.56 -4.19 12.37
N ASP A 26 6.52 -3.93 13.25
CA ASP A 26 6.29 -3.49 14.62
C ASP A 26 5.55 -2.14 14.67
N ARG A 27 6.00 -1.15 13.86
CA ARG A 27 5.38 0.19 13.80
C ARG A 27 3.95 0.17 13.23
N VAL A 28 3.69 -0.68 12.24
CA VAL A 28 2.36 -0.80 11.60
C VAL A 28 1.41 -1.70 12.42
N GLY A 29 1.94 -2.46 13.39
CA GLY A 29 1.18 -3.38 14.22
C GLY A 29 0.88 -4.72 13.55
N PHE A 30 1.75 -5.17 12.64
CA PHE A 30 1.68 -6.51 12.08
C PHE A 30 2.24 -7.55 13.06
N ARG A 31 1.53 -8.65 13.25
CA ARG A 31 1.91 -9.70 14.20
C ARG A 31 3.16 -10.48 13.80
N GLN A 32 3.45 -10.57 12.50
CA GLN A 32 4.55 -11.38 11.96
C GLN A 32 5.33 -10.56 10.93
N ALA A 33 6.65 -10.46 11.10
CA ALA A 33 7.49 -9.64 10.22
C ALA A 33 7.58 -10.15 8.77
N ASN A 34 7.35 -11.45 8.54
CA ASN A 34 7.32 -12.05 7.19
C ASN A 34 6.24 -11.44 6.29
N ILE A 35 5.17 -10.86 6.86
CA ILE A 35 4.11 -10.23 6.08
C ILE A 35 4.68 -9.12 5.20
N ILE A 36 5.65 -8.34 5.66
CA ILE A 36 6.24 -7.25 4.87
C ILE A 36 6.92 -7.79 3.61
N SER A 37 7.57 -8.95 3.70
CA SER A 37 8.15 -9.62 2.53
C SER A 37 7.05 -10.05 1.56
N MET A 38 5.99 -10.69 2.05
CA MET A 38 4.87 -11.15 1.22
C MET A 38 4.12 -10.00 0.54
N LEU A 39 3.99 -8.85 1.23
CA LEU A 39 3.37 -7.65 0.68
C LEU A 39 4.22 -7.03 -0.43
N LYS A 40 5.53 -6.84 -0.20
CA LYS A 40 6.41 -6.20 -1.19
C LYS A 40 6.69 -7.05 -2.42
N THR A 41 6.59 -8.39 -2.31
CA THR A 41 6.69 -9.32 -3.46
C THR A 41 5.36 -9.55 -4.17
N GLY A 42 4.25 -9.04 -3.62
CA GLY A 42 2.92 -9.25 -4.15
C GLY A 42 2.45 -10.71 -4.06
N GLU A 43 2.98 -11.47 -3.09
CA GLU A 43 2.42 -12.75 -2.67
C GLU A 43 1.11 -12.56 -1.90
N THR A 44 0.98 -11.42 -1.19
CA THR A 44 -0.24 -11.00 -0.50
C THR A 44 -0.55 -9.55 -0.84
N ARG A 45 -1.84 -9.24 -1.01
CA ARG A 45 -2.29 -7.86 -1.25
C ARG A 45 -2.03 -6.99 -0.04
N VAL A 46 -1.67 -5.73 -0.28
CA VAL A 46 -1.59 -4.73 0.78
C VAL A 46 -2.99 -4.49 1.34
N PRO A 47 -3.23 -4.72 2.65
CA PRO A 47 -4.54 -4.46 3.24
C PRO A 47 -4.85 -2.96 3.19
N LEU A 48 -6.02 -2.60 2.64
CA LEU A 48 -6.40 -1.18 2.48
C LEU A 48 -6.47 -0.44 3.82
N ASP A 49 -6.90 -1.12 4.89
CA ASP A 49 -6.95 -0.59 6.25
C ASP A 49 -5.55 -0.31 6.85
N ARG A 50 -4.50 -0.90 6.28
CA ARG A 50 -3.10 -0.71 6.72
C ARG A 50 -2.36 0.33 5.92
N ILE A 51 -2.92 0.81 4.82
CA ILE A 51 -2.29 1.82 3.96
C ILE A 51 -1.93 3.10 4.72
N PRO A 52 -2.80 3.69 5.58
CA PRO A 52 -2.44 4.88 6.33
C PRO A 52 -1.20 4.66 7.22
N ALA A 53 -1.18 3.59 8.00
CA ALA A 53 -0.06 3.27 8.89
C ALA A 53 1.24 2.98 8.11
N LEU A 54 1.16 2.25 6.99
CA LEU A 54 2.30 1.99 6.10
C LEU A 54 2.84 3.30 5.51
N ALA A 55 1.96 4.15 4.99
CA ALA A 55 2.35 5.41 4.37
C ALA A 55 3.01 6.36 5.37
N GLN A 56 2.45 6.51 6.58
CA GLN A 56 3.06 7.32 7.64
C GLN A 56 4.43 6.77 8.05
N THR A 57 4.54 5.45 8.21
CA THR A 57 5.80 4.79 8.60
C THR A 57 6.89 4.95 7.56
N LEU A 58 6.53 4.95 6.28
CA LEU A 58 7.45 4.96 5.13
C LEU A 58 7.55 6.32 4.42
N GLY A 59 6.90 7.37 4.95
CA GLY A 59 6.92 8.71 4.36
C GLY A 59 6.27 8.80 2.97
N MET A 60 5.25 7.98 2.71
CA MET A 60 4.51 7.97 1.44
C MET A 60 3.30 8.92 1.50
N ASP A 61 2.85 9.42 0.36
CA ASP A 61 1.54 10.07 0.26
C ASP A 61 0.42 9.02 0.43
N GLU A 62 -0.38 9.18 1.49
CA GLU A 62 -1.44 8.23 1.86
C GLU A 62 -2.50 8.08 0.76
N ARG A 63 -2.92 9.20 0.16
CA ARG A 63 -3.99 9.22 -0.83
C ARG A 63 -3.55 8.56 -2.12
N ASP A 64 -2.35 8.88 -2.60
CA ASP A 64 -1.75 8.31 -3.80
C ASP A 64 -1.45 6.81 -3.62
N PHE A 65 -1.02 6.38 -2.43
CA PHE A 65 -0.87 4.94 -2.15
C PHE A 65 -2.22 4.22 -2.13
N LEU A 66 -3.22 4.79 -1.45
CA LEU A 66 -4.57 4.23 -1.39
C LEU A 66 -5.23 4.16 -2.77
N LEU A 67 -5.16 5.23 -3.58
CA LEU A 67 -5.73 5.24 -4.93
C LEU A 67 -5.04 4.21 -5.83
N THR A 68 -3.73 4.02 -5.71
CA THR A 68 -3.03 2.94 -6.44
C THR A 68 -3.59 1.56 -6.07
N ALA A 69 -3.77 1.31 -4.77
CA ALA A 69 -4.32 0.04 -4.29
C ALA A 69 -5.78 -0.18 -4.69
N ILE A 70 -6.62 0.85 -4.62
CA ILE A 70 -8.02 0.75 -5.05
C ILE A 70 -8.09 0.59 -6.57
N ALA A 71 -7.29 1.29 -7.36
CA ALA A 71 -7.24 1.10 -8.82
C ALA A 71 -6.92 -0.35 -9.20
N GLU A 72 -5.97 -0.97 -8.48
CA GLU A 72 -5.56 -2.36 -8.71
C GLU A 72 -6.59 -3.38 -8.21
N TYR A 73 -7.08 -3.22 -6.99
CA TYR A 73 -7.89 -4.24 -6.31
C TYR A 73 -9.40 -4.07 -6.56
N HIS A 74 -9.85 -2.84 -6.81
CA HIS A 74 -11.24 -2.44 -6.91
C HIS A 74 -11.44 -1.32 -7.96
N PRO A 75 -11.19 -1.58 -9.26
CA PRO A 75 -11.20 -0.55 -10.30
C PRO A 75 -12.52 0.24 -10.36
N GLY A 76 -13.68 -0.40 -10.15
CA GLY A 76 -14.97 0.30 -10.10
C GLY A 76 -15.11 1.26 -8.91
N ILE A 77 -14.53 0.95 -7.74
CA ILE A 77 -14.49 1.90 -6.60
C ILE A 77 -13.56 3.06 -6.94
N HIS A 78 -12.42 2.77 -7.55
CA HIS A 78 -11.48 3.82 -7.99
C HIS A 78 -12.14 4.76 -9.00
N GLU A 79 -12.91 4.24 -9.95
CA GLU A 79 -13.66 5.06 -10.90
C GLU A 79 -14.64 6.00 -10.21
N VAL A 80 -15.40 5.50 -9.23
CA VAL A 80 -16.30 6.34 -8.42
C VAL A 80 -15.52 7.41 -7.65
N LEU A 81 -14.37 7.08 -7.07
CA LEU A 81 -13.57 8.05 -6.29
C LEU A 81 -12.91 9.13 -7.16
N VAL A 82 -12.55 8.82 -8.40
CA VAL A 82 -11.80 9.73 -9.29
C VAL A 82 -12.69 10.47 -10.28
N TYR A 83 -13.74 9.82 -10.80
CA TYR A 83 -14.58 10.35 -11.88
C TYR A 83 -15.97 10.80 -11.45
N HIS A 84 -16.30 10.87 -10.16
CA HIS A 84 -17.57 11.46 -9.74
C HIS A 84 -17.57 12.96 -10.09
N ARG A 85 -18.07 13.27 -11.30
CA ARG A 85 -18.59 14.59 -11.64
C ARG A 85 -19.61 14.94 -10.57
N VAL A 86 -19.41 16.06 -9.90
CA VAL A 86 -20.49 16.75 -9.20
C VAL A 86 -21.52 17.05 -10.29
N LEU A 87 -22.67 16.35 -10.27
CA LEU A 87 -23.81 16.81 -11.04
C LEU A 87 -24.17 18.21 -10.51
N PRO A 88 -24.29 19.21 -11.39
CA PRO A 88 -24.65 20.57 -10.99
C PRO A 88 -26.02 20.61 -10.28
#